data_AF-A0A7S4JFP8-F1
#
_entry.id   AF-A0A7S4JFP8-F1
#
_cell.length_a   1.000
_cell.length_b   1.000
_cell.length_c   1.000
_cell.angle_alpha   90.00
_cell.angle_beta   90.00
_cell.angle_gamma   90.00
#
_symmetry.space_group_name_H-M   'P 1'
#
loop_
_entity.id
_entity.type
_entity.pdbx_description
1 polymer ?
#
loop_
_entity_poly.entity_id
_entity_poly.type
_entity_poly.pdbx_seq_one_letter_code
_entity_poly.pdbx_strand_id
1 'polypeptide(L)'
;WLLWWNEGRHVRDARMLRTAEESVVVLGLDDEEEDECAGRSGNGDDNRRFDPSNVGKLVHVSGHLHTEGIVDMTFGLDRPDALRLRRDTDAYQWAEERSERRTRINDRESRVEVTYRYHRDWSEKRIDSARFERSVGHDNPASLRMDPGVEYWTVDDATLPNGLRVPPDLLDANLDQFRHVRLADKIGG
;
A
#
# COMPACT_ATOMS: atom_id res chain seq x y z
N TRP A 1 -36.18 30.27 19.73
CA TRP A 1 -35.24 29.23 20.19
C TRP A 1 -35.77 27.91 19.65
N LEU A 2 -35.41 27.51 18.42
CA LEU A 2 -34.30 26.59 18.06
C LEU A 2 -34.41 25.29 18.90
N LEU A 3 -34.52 24.08 18.34
CA LEU A 3 -33.82 23.52 17.19
C LEU A 3 -34.68 22.50 16.41
N TRP A 4 -34.62 22.61 15.08
CA TRP A 4 -34.85 21.51 14.14
C TRP A 4 -33.47 21.04 13.65
N TRP A 5 -33.05 19.82 14.03
CA TRP A 5 -31.92 19.04 13.49
C TRP A 5 -31.77 17.82 14.43
N ASN A 6 -31.69 16.55 14.03
CA ASN A 6 -31.08 15.92 12.88
C ASN A 6 -31.54 14.45 12.86
N GLU A 7 -32.60 14.11 12.12
CA GLU A 7 -33.09 12.71 12.05
C GLU A 7 -33.41 12.27 10.61
N GLY A 8 -32.94 13.04 9.63
CA GLY A 8 -33.22 12.82 8.20
C GLY A 8 -32.09 12.20 7.38
N ARG A 9 -30.88 12.05 7.95
CA ARG A 9 -29.72 11.49 7.24
C ARG A 9 -29.56 9.99 7.44
N HIS A 10 -29.77 9.50 8.67
CA HIS A 10 -29.55 8.09 9.02
C HIS A 10 -30.56 7.09 8.41
N VAL A 11 -31.82 7.50 8.20
CA VAL A 11 -32.87 6.61 7.65
C VAL A 11 -32.76 6.49 6.12
N ARG A 12 -32.24 7.52 5.45
CA ARG A 12 -32.00 7.49 4.00
C ARG A 12 -30.82 6.58 3.67
N ASP A 13 -29.75 6.66 4.45
CA ASP A 13 -28.56 5.81 4.26
C ASP A 13 -28.89 4.32 4.52
N ALA A 14 -29.66 4.01 5.57
CA ALA A 14 -30.08 2.64 5.86
C ALA A 14 -31.06 2.06 4.83
N ARG A 15 -31.98 2.87 4.28
CA ARG A 15 -32.85 2.43 3.16
C ARG A 15 -32.07 2.29 1.87
N MET A 16 -31.13 3.20 1.57
CA MET A 16 -30.29 3.07 0.38
C MET A 16 -29.40 1.83 0.45
N LEU A 17 -28.83 1.49 1.60
CA LEU A 17 -28.07 0.25 1.79
C LEU A 17 -28.94 -1.00 1.60
N ARG A 18 -30.17 -1.01 2.13
CA ARG A 18 -31.10 -2.14 1.98
C ARG A 18 -31.63 -2.27 0.54
N THR A 19 -31.98 -1.16 -0.11
CA THR A 19 -32.39 -1.14 -1.53
C THR A 19 -31.23 -1.45 -2.47
N ALA A 20 -30.01 -1.05 -2.11
CA ALA A 20 -28.78 -1.47 -2.78
C ALA A 20 -28.62 -2.99 -2.66
N GLU A 21 -28.71 -3.55 -1.45
CA GLU A 21 -28.62 -4.99 -1.17
C GLU A 21 -29.67 -5.82 -1.95
N GLU A 22 -30.89 -5.30 -2.11
CA GLU A 22 -31.97 -5.93 -2.89
C GLU A 22 -31.78 -5.84 -4.42
N SER A 23 -30.89 -4.98 -4.92
CA SER A 23 -30.67 -4.73 -6.36
C SER A 23 -29.25 -5.00 -6.85
N VAL A 24 -28.38 -5.54 -5.97
CA VAL A 24 -27.02 -5.94 -6.33
C VAL A 24 -27.08 -7.09 -7.33
N VAL A 25 -26.56 -6.85 -8.52
CA VAL A 25 -26.19 -7.94 -9.44
C VAL A 25 -24.81 -8.44 -9.02
N VAL A 26 -24.73 -9.67 -8.53
CA VAL A 26 -23.46 -10.33 -8.23
C VAL A 26 -22.94 -11.01 -9.49
N LEU A 27 -21.79 -10.56 -9.97
CA LEU A 27 -21.07 -11.24 -11.04
C LEU A 27 -19.94 -12.04 -10.38
N GLY A 28 -20.22 -13.33 -10.14
CA GLY A 28 -19.20 -14.33 -9.81
C GLY A 28 -18.45 -14.69 -11.08
N LEU A 29 -17.17 -14.35 -11.13
CA LEU A 29 -16.29 -14.71 -12.22
C LEU A 29 -15.46 -15.89 -11.72
N ASP A 30 -16.05 -17.07 -11.87
CA ASP A 30 -15.38 -18.32 -11.55
C ASP A 30 -14.41 -18.60 -12.70
N ASP A 31 -13.15 -18.86 -12.36
CA ASP A 31 -12.18 -19.39 -13.31
C ASP A 31 -12.65 -20.82 -13.64
N GLU A 32 -13.37 -21.00 -14.75
CA GLU A 32 -13.73 -22.34 -15.22
C GLU A 32 -12.41 -23.08 -15.52
N GLU A 33 -11.98 -23.93 -14.58
CA GLU A 33 -11.00 -24.97 -14.83
C GLU A 33 -11.48 -25.79 -16.03
N GLU A 34 -10.57 -26.02 -16.99
CA GLU A 34 -10.77 -26.85 -18.16
C GLU A 34 -11.08 -28.30 -17.76
N ASP A 35 -12.34 -28.61 -17.45
CA ASP A 35 -12.80 -30.00 -17.41
C ASP A 35 -13.06 -30.48 -18.85
N GLU A 36 -12.06 -31.17 -19.40
CA GLU A 36 -12.17 -32.02 -20.58
C GLU A 36 -13.36 -33.00 -20.45
N CYS A 37 -14.46 -32.72 -21.17
CA CYS A 37 -15.38 -33.68 -21.81
C CYS A 37 -16.85 -33.20 -21.78
N ALA A 38 -17.18 -32.16 -22.56
CA ALA A 38 -18.54 -32.00 -23.05
C ALA A 38 -18.54 -31.32 -24.43
N GLY A 39 -18.65 -32.14 -25.48
CA GLY A 39 -18.96 -31.65 -26.80
C GLY A 39 -20.31 -30.93 -26.79
N ARG A 40 -20.28 -29.60 -26.80
CA ARG A 40 -21.39 -28.75 -27.24
C ARG A 40 -20.83 -27.57 -28.01
N SER A 41 -21.04 -27.64 -29.33
CA SER A 41 -21.01 -26.52 -30.25
C SER A 41 -21.89 -25.39 -29.72
N GLY A 42 -21.29 -24.41 -29.05
CA GLY A 42 -21.84 -23.09 -28.78
C GLY A 42 -20.99 -22.07 -29.53
N ASN A 43 -21.63 -21.18 -30.29
CA ASN A 43 -20.95 -20.14 -31.06
C ASN A 43 -20.00 -19.33 -30.15
N GLY A 44 -18.72 -19.28 -30.53
CA GLY A 44 -17.68 -18.53 -29.83
C GLY A 44 -17.92 -17.03 -29.86
N ASP A 45 -18.59 -16.53 -28.84
CA ASP A 45 -18.73 -15.11 -28.53
C ASP A 45 -18.68 -14.93 -27.00
N ASP A 46 -17.67 -15.51 -26.35
CA ASP A 46 -17.46 -15.45 -24.89
C ASP A 46 -16.87 -14.10 -24.44
N ASN A 47 -17.22 -13.04 -25.17
CA ASN A 47 -17.31 -11.73 -24.59
C ASN A 47 -18.44 -11.76 -23.58
N ARG A 48 -18.12 -12.06 -22.30
CA ARG A 48 -18.90 -11.66 -21.12
C ARG A 48 -18.90 -10.13 -20.99
N ARG A 49 -19.20 -9.45 -22.11
CA ARG A 49 -19.32 -8.01 -22.31
C ARG A 49 -20.56 -7.55 -21.59
N PHE A 50 -20.37 -6.51 -20.78
CA PHE A 50 -21.38 -5.54 -20.36
C PHE A 50 -22.80 -5.85 -20.84
N ASP A 51 -23.59 -6.54 -20.02
CA ASP A 51 -25.03 -6.67 -20.27
C ASP A 51 -25.67 -5.27 -20.15
N PRO A 52 -26.19 -4.67 -21.25
CA PRO A 52 -26.81 -3.35 -21.20
C PRO A 52 -27.98 -3.27 -20.21
N SER A 53 -28.57 -4.41 -19.82
CA SER A 53 -29.61 -4.48 -18.80
C SER A 53 -29.14 -4.06 -17.41
N ASN A 54 -27.83 -3.99 -17.18
CA ASN A 54 -27.23 -3.59 -15.91
C ASN A 54 -26.90 -2.09 -15.82
N VAL A 55 -27.12 -1.33 -16.89
CA VAL A 55 -26.91 0.13 -16.88
C VAL A 55 -27.82 0.77 -15.83
N GLY A 56 -27.22 1.55 -14.92
CA GLY A 56 -27.93 2.25 -13.84
C GLY A 56 -28.24 1.39 -12.60
N LYS A 57 -27.83 0.12 -12.58
CA LYS A 57 -27.92 -0.75 -11.40
C LYS A 57 -26.61 -0.73 -10.60
N LEU A 58 -26.71 -1.00 -9.30
CA LEU A 58 -25.54 -1.32 -8.50
C LEU A 58 -25.09 -2.74 -8.82
N VAL A 59 -23.81 -2.90 -9.17
CA VAL A 59 -23.22 -4.19 -9.50
C VAL A 59 -22.11 -4.49 -8.50
N HIS A 60 -22.12 -5.70 -7.96
CA HIS A 60 -21.02 -6.25 -7.18
C HIS A 60 -20.28 -7.26 -8.05
N VAL A 61 -18.98 -7.08 -8.21
CA VAL A 61 -18.16 -7.98 -9.03
C VAL A 61 -17.12 -8.61 -8.13
N SER A 62 -16.96 -9.93 -8.25
CA SER A 62 -15.96 -10.71 -7.52
C SER A 62 -15.28 -11.69 -8.47
N GLY A 63 -13.97 -11.79 -8.38
CA GLY A 63 -13.16 -12.72 -9.18
C GLY A 63 -11.69 -12.56 -8.83
N HIS A 64 -10.87 -13.50 -9.29
CA HIS A 64 -9.41 -13.39 -9.16
C HIS A 64 -8.88 -12.34 -10.13
N LEU A 65 -7.90 -11.54 -9.67
CA LEU A 65 -7.24 -10.57 -10.53
C LEU A 65 -6.10 -11.23 -11.28
N HIS A 66 -6.00 -10.93 -12.57
CA HIS A 66 -4.89 -11.29 -13.43
C HIS A 66 -4.00 -10.08 -13.72
N THR A 67 -2.68 -10.28 -13.70
CA THR A 67 -1.63 -9.29 -13.99
C THR A 67 -0.36 -10.01 -14.45
N GLU A 68 0.47 -9.36 -15.28
CA GLU A 68 1.82 -9.83 -15.59
C GLU A 68 2.74 -9.80 -14.34
N GLY A 69 2.38 -9.02 -13.31
CA GLY A 69 3.06 -8.95 -12.03
C GLY A 69 4.10 -7.83 -11.95
N ILE A 70 5.05 -7.96 -11.02
CA ILE A 70 6.05 -6.92 -10.73
C ILE A 70 7.47 -7.47 -10.86
N VAL A 71 8.30 -6.75 -11.62
CA VAL A 71 9.74 -6.98 -11.75
C VAL A 71 10.52 -5.85 -11.09
N ASP A 72 11.37 -6.21 -10.15
CA ASP A 72 12.34 -5.31 -9.53
C ASP A 72 13.77 -5.72 -9.94
N MET A 73 14.30 -5.00 -10.91
CA MET A 73 15.62 -5.23 -11.47
C MET A 73 16.76 -4.93 -10.49
N THR A 74 16.52 -4.12 -9.45
CA THR A 74 17.55 -3.73 -8.49
C THR A 74 17.99 -4.92 -7.65
N PHE A 75 17.03 -5.77 -7.28
CA PHE A 75 17.27 -6.97 -6.48
C PHE A 75 17.03 -8.28 -7.25
N GLY A 76 16.83 -8.20 -8.57
CA GLY A 76 16.54 -9.35 -9.42
C GLY A 76 15.24 -10.05 -9.07
N LEU A 77 14.29 -9.35 -8.45
CA LEU A 77 13.02 -9.90 -8.01
C LEU A 77 12.03 -9.93 -9.17
N ASP A 78 11.37 -11.06 -9.34
CA ASP A 78 10.32 -11.26 -10.34
C ASP A 78 9.17 -11.97 -9.62
N ARG A 79 8.00 -11.34 -9.63
CA ARG A 79 6.80 -11.79 -8.92
C ARG A 79 5.62 -11.76 -9.88
N PRO A 80 5.38 -12.86 -10.63
CA PRO A 80 4.15 -13.00 -11.40
C PRO A 80 2.95 -12.91 -10.46
N ASP A 81 1.84 -12.40 -10.97
CA ASP A 81 0.56 -12.23 -10.26
C ASP A 81 0.60 -11.26 -9.05
N ALA A 82 1.75 -10.64 -8.74
CA ALA A 82 1.84 -9.67 -7.67
C ALA A 82 1.27 -8.32 -8.11
N LEU A 83 0.19 -7.90 -7.44
CA LEU A 83 -0.47 -6.62 -7.73
C LEU A 83 0.28 -5.41 -7.18
N ARG A 84 1.05 -5.60 -6.10
CA ARG A 84 1.72 -4.52 -5.38
C ARG A 84 3.00 -4.99 -4.71
N LEU A 85 4.04 -4.18 -4.80
CA LEU A 85 5.32 -4.37 -4.12
C LEU A 85 5.58 -3.19 -3.20
N ARG A 86 5.98 -3.48 -1.96
CA ARG A 86 6.46 -2.50 -0.99
C ARG A 86 7.91 -2.82 -0.67
N ARG A 87 8.80 -1.85 -0.85
CA ARG A 87 10.20 -1.94 -0.46
C ARG A 87 10.46 -0.99 0.70
N ASP A 88 10.82 -1.56 1.84
CA ASP A 88 11.31 -0.82 3.00
C ASP A 88 12.85 -0.83 2.96
N THR A 89 13.47 0.34 2.94
CA THR A 89 14.93 0.51 2.92
C THR A 89 15.39 1.30 4.14
N ASP A 90 16.31 0.70 4.92
CA ASP A 90 16.93 1.36 6.06
C ASP A 90 18.42 1.63 5.81
N ALA A 91 18.89 2.75 6.34
CA ALA A 91 20.30 3.10 6.33
C ALA A 91 20.88 3.02 7.75
N TYR A 92 21.92 2.19 7.92
CA TYR A 92 22.70 2.16 9.16
C TYR A 92 23.69 3.32 9.18
N GLN A 93 23.39 4.33 9.99
CA GLN A 93 24.07 5.62 9.94
C GLN A 93 24.18 6.24 11.34
N TRP A 94 25.01 7.26 11.50
CA TRP A 94 25.08 8.02 12.74
C TRP A 94 23.78 8.79 12.99
N ALA A 95 23.36 8.79 14.24
CA ALA A 95 22.27 9.61 14.78
C ALA A 95 22.80 10.45 15.96
N GLU A 96 22.33 11.68 16.06
CA GLU A 96 22.55 12.57 17.20
C GLU A 96 21.29 12.62 18.06
N GLU A 97 21.44 12.28 19.33
CA GLU A 97 20.39 12.41 20.33
C GLU A 97 20.72 13.60 21.24
N ARG A 98 19.81 14.59 21.26
CA ARG A 98 19.93 15.79 22.09
C ARG A 98 19.02 15.66 23.30
N SER A 99 19.59 15.84 24.48
CA SER A 99 18.86 15.82 25.75
C SER A 99 19.08 17.14 26.51
N GLU A 100 18.02 17.64 27.15
CA GLU A 100 18.10 18.82 28.00
C GLU A 100 17.72 18.46 29.43
N ARG A 101 18.50 18.95 30.40
CA ARG A 101 18.21 18.86 31.82
C ARG A 101 18.17 20.25 32.42
N ARG A 102 17.02 20.61 32.98
CA ARG A 102 16.87 21.87 33.72
C ARG A 102 17.00 21.62 35.21
N THR A 103 17.88 22.36 35.86
CA THR A 103 18.10 22.28 37.32
C THR A 103 17.85 23.66 37.93
N ARG A 104 16.95 23.72 38.91
CA ARG A 104 16.68 24.94 39.67
C ARG A 104 17.82 25.16 40.65
N ILE A 105 18.46 26.32 40.57
CA ILE A 105 19.56 26.71 41.48
C ILE A 105 18.96 27.41 42.70
N ASN A 106 17.99 28.29 42.47
CA ASN A 106 17.23 29.01 43.51
C ASN A 106 15.84 29.42 42.97
N ASP A 107 15.08 30.20 43.73
CA ASP A 107 13.71 30.56 43.35
C ASP A 107 13.55 31.44 42.10
N ARG A 108 14.65 32.07 41.64
CA ARG A 108 14.65 32.97 40.48
C ARG A 108 15.55 32.50 39.34
N GLU A 109 16.34 31.45 39.56
CA GLU A 109 17.40 31.03 38.64
C GLU A 109 17.36 29.53 38.35
N SER A 110 17.53 29.19 37.07
CA SER A 110 17.62 27.82 36.60
C SER A 110 18.77 27.66 35.60
N ARG A 111 19.46 26.53 35.65
CA ARG A 111 20.48 26.12 34.68
C ARG A 111 19.89 25.09 33.73
N VAL A 112 20.18 25.23 32.43
CA VAL A 112 19.88 24.24 31.42
C VAL A 112 21.20 23.59 30.99
N GLU A 113 21.28 22.27 31.09
CA GLU A 113 22.39 21.46 30.59
C GLU A 113 21.92 20.71 29.35
N VAL A 114 22.60 20.92 28.22
CA VAL A 114 22.32 20.25 26.95
C VAL A 114 23.40 19.19 26.73
N THR A 115 22.99 17.94 26.54
CA THR A 115 23.91 16.83 26.28
C THR A 115 23.57 16.19 24.94
N TYR A 116 24.60 16.00 24.11
CA TYR A 116 24.51 15.34 22.82
C TYR A 116 25.14 13.95 22.91
N ARG A 117 24.47 12.94 22.36
CA ARG A 117 24.97 11.56 22.23
C ARG A 117 24.97 11.14 20.78
N TYR A 118 25.99 10.40 20.39
CA TYR A 118 26.15 9.92 19.02
C TYR A 118 26.23 8.40 19.04
N HIS A 119 25.40 7.76 18.23
CA HIS A 119 25.39 6.31 18.06
C HIS A 119 24.99 5.98 16.63
N ARG A 120 25.31 4.76 16.18
CA ARG A 120 24.84 4.27 14.89
C ARG A 120 23.59 3.43 15.09
N ASP A 121 22.58 3.71 14.30
CA ASP A 121 21.32 2.97 14.29
C ASP A 121 20.77 2.83 12.87
N TRP A 122 19.84 1.91 12.69
CA TRP A 122 19.05 1.81 11.46
C TRP A 122 18.03 2.95 11.43
N SER A 123 17.91 3.61 10.28
CA SER A 123 16.91 4.65 10.09
C SER A 123 16.30 4.57 8.69
N GLU A 124 14.97 4.64 8.65
CA GLU A 124 14.14 4.78 7.45
C GLU A 124 14.30 6.17 6.78
N LYS A 125 15.13 7.06 7.33
CA LYS A 125 15.34 8.41 6.80
C LYS A 125 16.82 8.74 6.71
N ARG A 126 17.18 9.55 5.72
CA ARG A 126 18.55 10.06 5.61
C ARG A 126 18.80 11.11 6.71
N ILE A 127 19.87 10.93 7.46
CA ILE A 127 20.29 11.85 8.52
C ILE A 127 21.46 12.69 7.99
N ASP A 128 21.21 14.00 7.86
CA ASP A 128 22.20 14.99 7.47
C ASP A 128 23.17 15.27 8.62
N SER A 129 24.26 14.50 8.69
CA SER A 129 25.29 14.63 9.72
C SER A 129 26.02 15.96 9.72
N ALA A 130 25.90 16.77 8.65
CA ALA A 130 26.45 18.12 8.64
C ALA A 130 25.74 19.06 9.63
N ARG A 131 24.54 18.68 10.09
CA ARG A 131 23.75 19.40 11.09
C ARG A 131 24.01 18.96 12.52
N PHE A 132 24.86 17.95 12.73
CA PHE A 132 25.24 17.53 14.06
C PHE A 132 26.03 18.64 14.76
N GLU A 133 25.81 18.80 16.07
CA GLU A 133 26.58 19.68 16.94
C GLU A 133 28.07 19.32 16.87
N ARG A 134 28.40 18.02 16.76
CA ARG A 134 29.75 17.53 16.50
C ARG A 134 29.74 16.51 15.36
N SER A 135 29.82 17.02 14.13
CA SER A 135 29.91 16.20 12.92
C SER A 135 31.22 15.42 12.78
N VAL A 136 32.36 15.99 13.20
CA VAL A 136 33.68 15.36 13.05
C VAL A 136 33.73 14.01 13.78
N GLY A 137 33.86 12.93 13.00
CA GLY A 137 33.88 11.55 13.50
C GLY A 137 32.51 10.85 13.50
N HIS A 138 31.46 11.55 13.07
CA HIS A 138 30.08 11.08 12.96
C HIS A 138 29.49 11.35 11.56
N ASP A 139 30.33 11.27 10.54
CA ASP A 139 29.96 11.58 9.16
C ASP A 139 29.11 10.47 8.55
N ASN A 140 27.96 10.85 7.99
CA ASN A 140 27.12 10.01 7.15
C ASN A 140 27.44 10.25 5.67
N PRO A 141 27.29 9.23 4.80
CA PRO A 141 27.50 9.40 3.37
C PRO A 141 26.63 10.52 2.76
N ALA A 142 27.24 11.32 1.89
CA ALA A 142 26.54 12.37 1.13
C ALA A 142 25.48 11.79 0.18
N SER A 143 25.71 10.58 -0.31
CA SER A 143 24.81 9.82 -1.17
C SER A 143 24.79 8.36 -0.74
N LEU A 144 23.60 7.77 -0.69
CA LEU A 144 23.42 6.33 -0.48
C LEU A 144 23.16 5.66 -1.82
N ARG A 145 23.41 4.35 -1.91
CA ARG A 145 23.07 3.58 -3.12
C ARG A 145 21.56 3.49 -3.33
N MET A 146 20.82 3.49 -2.23
CA MET A 146 19.37 3.53 -2.16
C MET A 146 18.99 4.54 -1.08
N ASP A 147 18.00 5.37 -1.35
CA ASP A 147 17.49 6.27 -0.32
C ASP A 147 16.67 5.47 0.70
N PRO A 148 16.86 5.71 2.01
CA PRO A 148 16.06 5.06 3.01
C PRO A 148 14.63 5.60 2.97
N GLY A 149 13.68 4.72 3.24
CA GLY A 149 12.25 5.00 3.17
C GLY A 149 11.45 3.85 2.60
N VAL A 150 10.21 4.14 2.25
CA VAL A 150 9.27 3.16 1.69
C VAL A 150 8.92 3.54 0.26
N GLU A 151 9.12 2.61 -0.66
CA GLU A 151 8.75 2.73 -2.06
C GLU A 151 7.65 1.70 -2.39
N TYR A 152 6.73 2.10 -3.26
CA TYR A 152 5.65 1.24 -3.75
C TYR A 152 5.67 1.15 -5.27
N TRP A 153 5.38 -0.05 -5.77
CA TRP A 153 5.00 -0.30 -7.16
C TRP A 153 3.65 -0.97 -7.16
N THR A 154 2.77 -0.50 -8.03
CA THR A 154 1.43 -1.04 -8.22
C THR A 154 1.26 -1.29 -9.70
N VAL A 155 0.76 -2.46 -10.04
CA VAL A 155 0.53 -2.83 -11.45
C VAL A 155 -0.58 -1.98 -12.06
N ASP A 156 -0.49 -1.76 -13.37
CA ASP A 156 -1.47 -1.01 -14.14
C ASP A 156 -2.18 -1.87 -15.19
N ASP A 157 -2.04 -3.19 -15.12
CA ASP A 157 -2.63 -4.16 -16.03
C ASP A 157 -3.61 -5.12 -15.33
N ALA A 158 -3.88 -4.91 -14.04
CA ALA A 158 -4.78 -5.76 -13.27
C ALA A 158 -6.18 -5.82 -13.89
N THR A 159 -6.65 -7.02 -14.17
CA THR A 159 -7.96 -7.27 -14.78
C THR A 159 -8.70 -8.38 -14.06
N LEU A 160 -10.04 -8.29 -14.06
CA LEU A 160 -10.92 -9.40 -13.71
C LEU A 160 -11.14 -10.32 -14.93
N PRO A 161 -11.64 -11.55 -14.74
CA PRO A 161 -11.82 -12.51 -15.84
C PRO A 161 -12.78 -12.04 -16.95
N ASN A 162 -13.64 -11.06 -16.67
CA ASN A 162 -14.52 -10.43 -17.65
C ASN A 162 -13.84 -9.29 -18.44
N GLY A 163 -12.54 -9.09 -18.26
CA GLY A 163 -11.75 -8.01 -18.89
C GLY A 163 -11.91 -6.64 -18.23
N LEU A 164 -12.61 -6.53 -17.10
CA LEU A 164 -12.70 -5.26 -16.38
C LEU A 164 -11.34 -4.92 -15.76
N ARG A 165 -10.74 -3.82 -16.21
CA ARG A 165 -9.49 -3.30 -15.64
C ARG A 165 -9.74 -2.66 -14.28
N VAL A 166 -8.94 -3.05 -13.29
CA VAL A 166 -8.91 -2.42 -11.98
C VAL A 166 -7.87 -1.30 -11.99
N PRO A 167 -8.26 -0.03 -11.78
CA PRO A 167 -7.32 1.08 -11.74
C PRO A 167 -6.35 0.97 -10.55
N PRO A 168 -5.08 1.40 -10.71
CA PRO A 168 -4.08 1.37 -9.65
C PRO A 168 -4.53 2.03 -8.33
N ASP A 169 -5.26 3.15 -8.40
CA ASP A 169 -5.76 3.85 -7.20
C ASP A 169 -6.66 2.96 -6.32
N LEU A 170 -7.44 2.05 -6.91
CA LEU A 170 -8.24 1.09 -6.15
C LEU A 170 -7.37 0.01 -5.50
N LEU A 171 -6.30 -0.42 -6.16
CA LEU A 171 -5.34 -1.35 -5.57
C LEU A 171 -4.58 -0.66 -4.42
N ASP A 172 -4.14 0.57 -4.62
CA ASP A 172 -3.37 1.34 -3.64
C ASP A 172 -4.14 1.62 -2.36
N ALA A 173 -5.43 1.95 -2.49
CA ALA A 173 -6.30 2.27 -1.38
C ALA A 173 -6.76 1.05 -0.57
N ASN A 174 -6.79 -0.14 -1.19
CA ASN A 174 -7.43 -1.33 -0.60
C ASN A 174 -6.46 -2.50 -0.34
N LEU A 175 -5.24 -2.48 -0.86
CA LEU A 175 -4.23 -3.52 -0.62
C LEU A 175 -3.15 -3.03 0.35
N ASP A 176 -3.29 -3.37 1.63
CA ASP A 176 -2.33 -3.04 2.69
C ASP A 176 -1.68 -4.28 3.34
N GLN A 177 -2.11 -5.49 2.95
CA GLN A 177 -1.58 -6.75 3.44
C GLN A 177 -0.45 -7.26 2.54
N PHE A 178 0.79 -7.14 3.03
CA PHE A 178 1.98 -7.59 2.32
C PHE A 178 2.53 -8.89 2.90
N ARG A 179 3.06 -9.76 2.04
CA ARG A 179 3.83 -10.93 2.45
C ARG A 179 5.32 -10.63 2.25
N HIS A 180 6.13 -10.90 3.27
CA HIS A 180 7.57 -10.72 3.16
C HIS A 180 8.17 -11.64 2.10
N VAL A 181 9.01 -11.06 1.25
CA VAL A 181 9.79 -11.79 0.27
C VAL A 181 11.23 -11.86 0.75
N ARG A 182 11.82 -13.06 0.79
CA ARG A 182 13.24 -13.22 1.03
C ARG A 182 14.02 -13.03 -0.27
N LEU A 183 15.07 -12.22 -0.22
CA LEU A 183 15.98 -12.02 -1.35
C LEU A 183 16.90 -13.23 -1.61
N ALA A 184 17.03 -14.13 -0.63
CA ALA A 184 17.91 -15.30 -0.72
C ALA A 184 17.40 -16.41 -1.67
N ASP A 185 16.12 -16.39 -2.05
CA ASP A 185 15.53 -17.44 -2.91
C ASP A 185 15.96 -17.33 -4.39
N LYS A 186 16.88 -16.40 -4.73
CA LYS A 186 17.41 -16.19 -6.09
C LYS A 186 18.94 -16.20 -6.22
N ILE A 187 19.72 -16.45 -5.15
CA ILE A 187 21.18 -16.62 -5.26
C ILE A 187 21.55 -18.11 -5.37
N GLY A 188 20.88 -18.81 -6.29
CA GLY A 188 21.04 -20.24 -6.52
C GLY A 188 20.64 -20.58 -7.96
N GLY A 189 21.48 -20.18 -8.91
CA GLY A 189 21.41 -20.51 -10.32
C GLY A 189 22.79 -20.40 -10.94
#